data_AF-A0A396GUW0-F1
#
_entry.id   AF-A0A396GUW0-F1
#
_cell.length_a   1.000
_cell.length_b   1.000
_cell.length_c   1.000
_cell.angle_alpha   90.00
_cell.angle_beta   90.00
_cell.angle_gamma   90.00
#
_symmetry.space_group_name_H-M   'P 1'
#
loop_
_entity.id
_entity.type
_entity.pdbx_description
1 polymer ?
#
loop_
_entity_poly.entity_id
_entity_poly.type
_entity_poly.pdbx_seq_one_letter_code
_entity_poly.pdbx_strand_id
1 'polypeptide(L)'
;MEDDKIRINSCVGTSPGTSEVIIFAVLYCKLRKIPNTNYGNQEKYAARILDFLSSKRSGKRERDSWNAYLLQSKGDLRDLIFTKLVHIRVRINTSDHPKAENDRDFILTDSTIKVNVLLN
;
A
#
# COMPACT_ATOMS: atom_id res chain seq x y z
N MET A 1 4.86 -19.64 9.61
CA MET A 1 3.87 -18.56 9.80
C MET A 1 3.87 -17.72 8.55
N GLU A 2 2.80 -17.80 7.77
CA GLU A 2 2.59 -17.12 6.49
C GLU A 2 1.72 -15.86 6.66
N ASP A 3 1.60 -15.38 7.91
CA ASP A 3 0.60 -14.40 8.37
C ASP A 3 0.89 -12.94 7.99
N ASP A 4 2.04 -12.62 7.43
CA ASP A 4 2.41 -11.22 7.11
C ASP A 4 1.96 -10.75 5.72
N LYS A 5 1.23 -11.58 4.95
CA LYS A 5 0.75 -11.22 3.60
C LYS A 5 -0.74 -10.84 3.63
N ILE A 6 -1.03 -9.58 3.29
CA ILE A 6 -2.40 -9.12 3.07
C ILE A 6 -2.99 -9.85 1.86
N ARG A 7 -4.07 -10.62 2.07
CA ARG A 7 -4.84 -11.27 0.99
C ARG A 7 -6.14 -10.51 0.77
N ILE A 8 -6.38 -10.11 -0.47
CA ILE A 8 -7.64 -9.47 -0.89
C ILE A 8 -8.34 -10.45 -1.82
N ASN A 9 -9.49 -10.97 -1.39
CA ASN A 9 -10.34 -11.83 -2.21
C ASN A 9 -11.50 -10.98 -2.71
N SER A 10 -11.65 -10.89 -4.03
CA SER A 10 -12.75 -10.15 -4.67
C SER A 10 -13.18 -10.85 -5.95
N CYS A 11 -14.49 -10.96 -6.17
CA CYS A 11 -15.03 -11.44 -7.43
C CYS A 11 -15.09 -10.28 -8.41
N VAL A 12 -14.42 -10.42 -9.56
CA VAL A 12 -14.39 -9.40 -10.61
C VAL A 12 -15.01 -10.00 -11.86
N GLY A 13 -16.17 -9.48 -12.25
CA GLY A 13 -16.76 -9.80 -13.55
C GLY A 13 -16.00 -9.05 -14.64
N THR A 14 -15.41 -9.79 -15.58
CA THR A 14 -14.75 -9.21 -16.75
C THR A 14 -15.52 -9.58 -18.02
N SER A 15 -15.71 -8.62 -18.90
CA SER A 15 -16.16 -8.87 -20.27
C SER A 15 -14.93 -9.03 -21.18
N PRO A 16 -15.07 -9.57 -22.40
CA PRO A 16 -14.04 -9.44 -23.43
C PRO A 16 -13.56 -7.99 -23.56
N GLY A 17 -12.27 -7.83 -23.85
CA GLY A 17 -11.62 -6.53 -23.97
C GLY A 17 -10.76 -6.17 -22.74
N THR A 18 -10.81 -4.91 -22.33
CA THR A 18 -10.00 -4.39 -21.22
C THR A 18 -10.87 -4.15 -19.99
N SER A 19 -10.46 -4.69 -18.85
CA SER A 19 -11.04 -4.40 -17.54
C SER A 19 -9.96 -3.90 -16.59
N GLU A 20 -10.36 -3.17 -15.55
CA GLU A 20 -9.43 -2.67 -14.54
C GLU A 20 -9.97 -2.89 -13.13
N VAL A 21 -9.08 -3.34 -12.26
CA VAL A 21 -9.32 -3.46 -10.83
C VAL A 21 -8.48 -2.41 -10.12
N ILE A 22 -9.14 -1.53 -9.37
CA ILE A 22 -8.49 -0.49 -8.60
C ILE A 22 -8.68 -0.79 -7.12
N ILE A 23 -7.58 -0.96 -6.41
CA ILE A 23 -7.55 -1.23 -4.97
C ILE A 23 -7.04 0.03 -4.28
N PHE A 24 -7.89 0.61 -3.44
CA PHE A 24 -7.54 1.66 -2.49
C PHE A 24 -7.46 1.07 -1.10
N ALA A 25 -6.32 1.18 -0.44
CA ALA A 25 -6.12 0.71 0.92
C ALA A 25 -5.38 1.76 1.76
N VAL A 26 -5.68 1.79 3.06
CA VAL A 26 -4.93 2.58 4.04
C VAL A 26 -4.11 1.62 4.89
N LEU A 27 -2.79 1.79 4.86
CA LEU A 27 -1.88 1.03 5.71
C LEU A 27 -1.58 1.82 6.98
N TYR A 28 -1.80 1.20 8.13
CA TYR A 28 -1.34 1.73 9.41
C TYR A 28 0.07 1.23 9.67
N CYS A 29 1.03 2.13 9.60
CA CYS A 29 2.45 1.85 9.67
C CYS A 29 3.03 2.34 11.00
N LYS A 30 4.03 1.63 11.49
CA LYS A 30 4.81 1.98 12.67
C LYS A 30 6.26 1.54 12.43
N LEU A 31 7.25 2.32 12.87
CA LEU A 31 8.64 1.89 12.72
C LEU A 31 8.92 0.71 13.66
N ARG A 32 9.58 -0.32 13.13
CA ARG A 32 9.96 -1.50 13.91
C ARG A 32 10.95 -1.10 15.02
N LYS A 33 10.64 -1.48 16.27
CA LYS A 33 11.58 -1.40 17.39
C LYS A 33 12.49 -2.63 17.37
N ILE A 34 13.79 -2.41 17.18
CA ILE A 34 14.80 -3.47 17.30
C ILE A 34 15.40 -3.38 18.71
N PRO A 35 15.32 -4.44 19.53
CA PRO A 35 15.94 -4.47 20.85
C PRO A 35 17.43 -4.13 20.75
N ASN A 36 17.97 -3.39 21.73
CA ASN A 36 19.38 -2.96 21.80
C ASN A 36 19.86 -2.00 20.70
N THR A 37 18.97 -1.40 19.91
CA THR A 37 19.36 -0.29 19.02
C THR A 37 19.32 1.04 19.77
N ASN A 38 20.41 1.80 19.66
CA ASN A 38 20.67 3.01 20.43
C ASN A 38 19.51 4.03 20.29
N TYR A 39 19.08 4.61 21.41
CA TYR A 39 17.91 5.48 21.54
C TYR A 39 18.07 6.89 20.92
N GLY A 40 19.20 7.17 20.26
CA GLY A 40 19.64 8.54 19.97
C GLY A 40 19.49 9.03 18.53
N ASN A 41 18.64 8.46 17.68
CA ASN A 41 18.54 8.92 16.28
C ASN A 41 17.11 9.31 15.84
N GLN A 42 16.50 10.21 16.62
CA GLN A 42 15.17 10.76 16.32
C GLN A 42 15.12 11.41 14.93
N GLU A 43 16.20 12.06 14.50
CA GLU A 43 16.33 12.63 13.15
C GLU A 43 16.22 11.56 12.06
N LYS A 44 16.90 10.41 12.21
CA LYS A 44 16.79 9.30 11.25
C LYS A 44 15.39 8.70 11.24
N TYR A 45 14.72 8.61 12.39
CA TYR A 45 13.34 8.13 12.44
C TYR A 45 12.38 9.13 11.80
N ALA A 46 12.55 10.43 12.05
CA ALA A 46 11.78 11.49 11.42
C ALA A 46 11.95 11.48 9.91
N ALA A 47 13.19 11.42 9.41
CA ALA A 47 13.50 11.33 7.98
C ALA A 47 12.82 10.10 7.35
N ARG A 48 12.89 8.94 8.01
CA ARG A 48 12.26 7.71 7.49
C ARG A 48 10.73 7.79 7.45
N ILE A 49 10.09 8.36 8.47
CA ILE A 49 8.63 8.59 8.45
C ILE A 49 8.27 9.61 7.35
N LEU A 50 9.09 10.65 7.19
CA LEU A 50 8.91 11.65 6.15
C LEU A 50 9.04 11.06 4.74
N ASP A 51 9.96 10.13 4.51
CA ASP A 51 10.06 9.41 3.24
C ASP A 51 8.77 8.65 2.93
N PHE A 52 8.13 8.03 3.95
CA PHE A 52 6.82 7.39 3.77
C PHE A 52 5.69 8.40 3.52
N LEU A 53 5.66 9.53 4.23
CA LEU A 53 4.57 10.51 4.11
C LEU A 53 4.69 11.38 2.85
N SER A 54 5.92 11.68 2.43
CA SER A 54 6.18 12.52 1.28
C SER A 54 5.73 11.82 -0.01
N SER A 55 5.00 12.56 -0.83
CA SER A 55 4.75 12.17 -2.21
C SER A 55 5.78 12.87 -3.11
N LYS A 56 5.99 12.39 -4.34
CA LYS A 56 6.81 13.13 -5.33
C LYS A 56 6.30 14.57 -5.57
N ARG A 57 5.07 14.89 -5.15
CA ARG A 57 4.43 16.20 -5.29
C ARG A 57 4.53 17.05 -4.02
N SER A 58 5.02 16.54 -2.89
CA SER A 58 5.15 17.33 -1.67
C SER A 58 6.22 18.41 -1.85
N GLY A 59 5.84 19.67 -1.66
CA GLY A 59 6.76 20.80 -1.77
C GLY A 59 7.76 20.84 -0.61
N LYS A 60 8.87 21.57 -0.80
CA LYS A 60 9.91 21.75 0.24
C LYS A 60 9.32 22.21 1.58
N ARG A 61 8.43 23.20 1.55
CA ARG A 61 7.78 23.77 2.75
C ARG A 61 6.95 22.75 3.54
N GLU A 62 6.24 21.86 2.85
CA GLU A 62 5.44 20.81 3.49
C GLU A 62 6.34 19.81 4.19
N ARG A 63 7.42 19.37 3.51
CA ARG A 63 8.41 18.46 4.09
C ARG A 63 9.11 19.05 5.30
N ASP A 64 9.52 20.31 5.22
CA ASP A 64 10.18 21.01 6.33
C ASP A 64 9.24 21.13 7.54
N SER A 65 7.95 21.37 7.31
CA SER A 65 6.93 21.44 8.37
C SER A 65 6.71 20.09 9.04
N TRP A 66 6.59 19.01 8.27
CA TRP A 66 6.49 17.65 8.81
C TRP A 66 7.74 17.24 9.59
N ASN A 67 8.93 17.56 9.07
CA ASN A 67 10.17 17.26 9.77
C ASN A 67 10.25 18.00 11.11
N ALA A 68 9.95 19.29 11.13
CA ALA A 68 9.90 20.07 12.35
C ALA A 68 8.89 19.51 13.37
N TYR A 69 7.70 19.11 12.90
CA TYR A 69 6.68 18.49 13.74
C TYR A 69 7.16 17.17 14.36
N LEU A 70 7.79 16.29 13.57
CA LEU A 70 8.31 15.01 14.05
C LEU A 70 9.45 15.19 15.06
N LEU A 71 10.33 16.16 14.85
CA LEU A 71 11.44 16.46 15.76
C LEU A 71 10.98 17.11 17.07
N GLN A 72 9.87 17.85 17.07
CA GLN A 72 9.27 18.42 18.28
C GLN A 72 8.49 17.40 19.12
N SER A 73 8.23 16.20 18.59
CA SER A 73 7.58 15.14 19.35
C SER A 73 8.42 14.74 20.56
N LYS A 74 7.81 14.73 21.74
CA LYS A 74 8.45 14.33 23.01
C LYS A 74 8.57 12.82 23.18
N GLY A 75 7.89 12.03 22.33
CA GLY A 75 7.90 10.57 22.38
C GLY A 75 8.85 9.94 21.38
N ASP A 76 9.18 8.67 21.58
CA ASP A 76 9.90 7.88 20.59
C ASP A 76 9.09 7.83 19.30
N LEU A 77 9.64 8.33 18.19
CA LEU A 77 8.98 8.30 16.88
C LEU A 77 8.69 6.87 16.40
N ARG A 78 9.38 5.87 16.95
CA ARG A 78 9.04 4.47 16.71
C ARG A 78 7.73 4.05 17.35
N ASP A 79 7.15 4.83 18.26
CA ASP A 79 5.80 4.62 18.79
C ASP A 79 4.69 5.27 17.98
N LEU A 80 5.04 6.19 17.07
CA LEU A 80 4.08 6.84 16.21
C LEU A 80 3.47 5.85 15.22
N ILE A 81 2.13 5.81 15.18
CA ILE A 81 1.37 5.17 14.12
C ILE A 81 1.02 6.23 13.08
N PHE A 82 1.35 5.97 11.83
CA PHE A 82 1.05 6.86 10.71
C PHE A 82 0.38 6.07 9.57
N THR A 83 -0.40 6.75 8.74
CA THR A 83 -1.13 6.12 7.65
C THR A 83 -0.44 6.34 6.31
N LYS A 84 -0.32 5.28 5.51
CA LYS A 84 0.10 5.36 4.10
C LYS A 84 -1.03 4.89 3.19
N LEU A 85 -1.45 5.76 2.27
CA LEU A 85 -2.38 5.37 1.22
C LEU A 85 -1.67 4.53 0.16
N VAL A 86 -2.27 3.39 -0.18
CA VAL A 86 -1.86 2.49 -1.25
C VAL A 86 -2.93 2.49 -2.33
N HIS A 87 -2.49 2.74 -3.55
CA HIS A 87 -3.33 2.73 -4.74
C HIS A 87 -2.71 1.75 -5.75
N ILE A 88 -3.37 0.62 -5.97
CA ILE A 88 -2.93 -0.41 -6.92
C ILE A 88 -3.95 -0.44 -8.05
N ARG A 89 -3.48 -0.31 -9.28
CA ARG A 89 -4.28 -0.46 -10.49
C ARG A 89 -3.80 -1.69 -11.25
N VAL A 90 -4.67 -2.69 -11.36
CA VAL A 90 -4.41 -3.91 -12.11
C VAL A 90 -5.24 -3.85 -13.38
N ARG A 91 -4.57 -3.77 -14.54
CA ARG A 91 -5.22 -3.84 -15.85
C ARG A 91 -5.26 -5.29 -16.30
N ILE A 92 -6.44 -5.76 -16.65
CA ILE A 92 -6.70 -7.12 -17.13
C ILE A 92 -7.11 -6.99 -18.59
N ASN A 93 -6.30 -7.57 -19.48
CA ASN A 93 -6.63 -7.66 -20.90
C ASN A 93 -7.09 -9.10 -21.18
N THR A 94 -8.36 -9.27 -21.53
CA THR A 94 -8.96 -10.58 -21.81
C THR A 94 -9.29 -10.65 -23.29
N SER A 95 -8.44 -11.35 -24.05
CA SER A 95 -8.56 -11.47 -25.51
C SER A 95 -9.73 -12.38 -25.89
N ASP A 96 -9.68 -13.63 -25.41
CA ASP A 96 -10.70 -14.65 -25.63
C ASP A 96 -11.22 -15.10 -24.26
N HIS A 97 -12.49 -14.82 -23.99
CA HIS A 97 -13.18 -15.36 -22.83
C HIS A 97 -14.00 -16.57 -23.29
N PRO A 98 -14.07 -17.65 -22.51
CA PRO A 98 -15.00 -18.73 -22.83
C PRO A 98 -16.41 -18.14 -22.89
N LYS A 99 -17.13 -18.43 -23.98
CA LYS A 99 -18.51 -17.99 -24.17
C LYS A 99 -19.41 -19.06 -23.58
N ALA A 100 -20.28 -18.68 -22.65
CA ALA A 100 -21.32 -19.59 -22.20
C ALA A 100 -22.31 -19.88 -23.34
N GLU A 101 -22.96 -21.04 -23.33
CA GLU A 101 -23.98 -21.39 -24.34
C GLU A 101 -25.12 -20.36 -24.41
N ASN A 102 -25.38 -19.66 -23.30
CA ASN A 102 -26.41 -18.64 -23.16
C ASN A 102 -25.79 -17.31 -22.71
N ASP A 103 -26.22 -16.18 -23.31
CA ASP A 103 -25.69 -14.83 -23.00
C ASP A 103 -25.99 -14.32 -21.57
N ARG A 104 -26.53 -15.16 -20.68
CA ARG A 104 -26.88 -14.82 -19.28
C ARG A 104 -25.96 -15.46 -18.23
N ASP A 105 -25.07 -16.36 -18.64
CA ASP A 105 -24.26 -17.15 -17.72
C ASP A 105 -22.85 -16.55 -17.55
N PHE A 106 -22.41 -16.43 -16.30
CA PHE A 106 -21.04 -16.03 -15.96
C PHE A 106 -20.17 -17.27 -15.78
N ILE A 107 -19.06 -17.35 -16.50
CA ILE A 107 -18.07 -18.41 -16.28
C ILE A 107 -17.14 -17.99 -15.16
N LEU A 108 -17.29 -18.63 -14.00
CA LEU A 108 -16.37 -18.44 -12.89
C LEU A 108 -15.01 -19.05 -13.26
N THR A 109 -13.98 -18.21 -13.25
CA THR A 109 -12.59 -18.66 -13.37
C THR A 109 -11.85 -18.31 -12.09
N ASP A 110 -11.39 -19.32 -11.37
CA ASP A 110 -10.59 -19.12 -10.17
C ASP A 110 -9.19 -18.64 -10.56
N SER A 111 -9.06 -17.32 -10.69
CA SER A 111 -7.82 -16.65 -11.05
C SER A 111 -7.17 -16.02 -9.84
N THR A 112 -5.85 -16.19 -9.68
CA THR A 112 -5.07 -15.55 -8.62
C THR A 112 -4.03 -14.63 -9.21
N ILE A 113 -4.09 -13.34 -8.85
CA ILE A 113 -3.07 -12.35 -9.19
C ILE A 113 -2.22 -12.07 -7.95
N LYS A 114 -0.92 -12.34 -8.04
CA LYS A 114 0.04 -12.05 -6.96
C LYS A 114 0.72 -10.71 -7.24
N VAL A 115 0.41 -9.70 -6.43
CA VAL A 115 1.07 -8.39 -6.48
C VAL A 115 1.98 -8.25 -5.26
N ASN A 116 3.29 -8.13 -5.48
CA ASN A 116 4.23 -7.83 -4.40
C ASN A 116 4.41 -6.32 -4.27
N VAL A 117 3.97 -5.76 -3.14
CA VAL A 117 4.15 -4.34 -2.83
C VAL A 117 5.22 -4.20 -1.77
N LEU A 118 6.25 -3.41 -2.07
CA LEU A 118 7.28 -3.02 -1.11
C LEU A 118 7.04 -1.57 -0.70
N LEU A 119 7.01 -1.34 0.61
CA LEU A 119 7.02 0.01 1.17
C LEU A 119 8.50 0.45 1.25
N ASN A 120 8.87 1.38 0.36
CA ASN A 120 10.20 2.00 0.36
C ASN A 120 10.39 2.89 1.59
#